data_AF-A0A6A3D1T0-F1
#
_entry.id   AF-A0A6A3D1T0-F1
#
_cell.length_a   1.000
_cell.length_b   1.000
_cell.length_c   1.000
_cell.angle_alpha   90.00
_cell.angle_beta   90.00
_cell.angle_gamma   90.00
#
_symmetry.space_group_name_H-M   'P 1'
#
loop_
_entity.id
_entity.type
_entity.pdbx_description
1 polymer ?
#
loop_
_entity_poly.entity_id
_entity_poly.type
_entity_poly.pdbx_seq_one_letter_code
_entity_poly.pdbx_strand_id
1 'polypeptide(L)'
;MLMLWTGALVLIICIAHWVYYWRNPRCNGKVPPGSMGFPLLGETLQFFTPNTTSDIPPFVKERMKRYGPIFKTSLVALPVIVSADPNLNHFVFLQEGLLFQSWYPDMFTEIFGRQNVGWLHGFMYKYLKNMVLHLFGPENLKKMLPAVEETACRRLQRWSNQETVELKEATAGMIFDLTAKKLISYDQDNASQNLRENFVAFIQGLISFPLDIPGTAYHKCLEGRKNAMKMLKNLLNQRRAMPGKSRSDFFDYVLEELGKEGTILTEAIALDLMFVLLFASFETTSLALTLAVKFLSDDPSVLKKLRVCDIIPTLQNLNCIPNKHELKYFRPYRQSMMQF
;
A
#
# COMPACT_ATOMS: atom_id res chain seq x y z
N MET A 1 -42.28 -32.51 24.59
CA MET A 1 -41.23 -31.98 25.49
C MET A 1 -39.90 -32.72 25.32
N LEU A 2 -39.84 -34.06 25.46
CA LEU A 2 -38.60 -34.84 25.32
C LEU A 2 -37.87 -34.68 23.96
N MET A 3 -38.61 -34.68 22.84
CA MET A 3 -38.04 -34.44 21.50
C MET A 3 -37.41 -33.06 21.30
N LEU A 4 -37.90 -32.04 22.02
CA LEU A 4 -37.34 -30.68 21.97
C LEU A 4 -36.00 -30.64 22.74
N TRP A 5 -35.92 -31.33 23.88
CA TRP A 5 -34.69 -31.45 24.66
C TRP A 5 -33.60 -32.26 23.95
N THR A 6 -33.96 -33.36 23.28
CA THR A 6 -33.00 -34.14 22.49
C THR A 6 -32.50 -33.36 21.28
N GLY A 7 -33.39 -32.64 20.58
CA GLY A 7 -33.01 -31.74 19.50
C GLY A 7 -32.05 -30.63 19.94
N ALA A 8 -32.33 -29.99 21.08
CA ALA A 8 -31.45 -28.97 21.65
C ALA A 8 -30.08 -29.53 22.05
N LEU A 9 -30.02 -30.72 22.64
CA LEU A 9 -28.76 -31.38 23.02
C LEU A 9 -27.89 -31.70 21.80
N VAL A 10 -28.49 -32.25 20.74
CA VAL A 10 -27.78 -32.54 19.48
C VAL A 10 -27.23 -31.25 18.86
N LEU A 11 -28.02 -30.17 18.85
CA LEU A 11 -27.58 -28.88 18.35
C LEU A 11 -26.39 -28.33 19.14
N ILE A 12 -26.42 -28.41 20.48
CA ILE A 12 -25.30 -27.98 21.34
C ILE A 12 -24.04 -28.79 21.05
N ILE A 13 -24.15 -30.11 20.92
CA ILE A 13 -23.01 -30.98 20.58
C ILE A 13 -22.44 -30.61 19.20
N CYS A 14 -23.30 -30.40 18.20
CA CYS A 14 -22.86 -29.97 16.88
C CYS A 14 -22.15 -28.62 16.91
N ILE A 15 -22.68 -27.64 17.66
CA ILE A 15 -22.04 -26.33 17.83
C ILE A 15 -20.70 -26.46 18.55
N ALA A 16 -20.63 -27.23 19.64
CA ALA A 16 -19.40 -27.43 20.40
C ALA A 16 -18.32 -28.12 19.55
N HIS A 17 -18.71 -29.13 18.76
CA HIS A 17 -17.81 -29.83 17.86
C HIS A 17 -17.32 -28.92 16.71
N TRP A 18 -18.22 -28.09 16.16
CA TRP A 18 -17.85 -27.08 15.16
C TRP A 18 -16.88 -26.03 15.73
N VAL A 19 -17.15 -25.49 16.93
CA VAL A 19 -16.27 -24.54 17.64
C VAL A 19 -14.92 -25.17 17.94
N TYR A 20 -14.89 -26.45 18.33
CA TYR A 20 -13.64 -27.17 18.57
C TYR A 20 -12.79 -27.27 17.30
N TYR A 21 -13.38 -27.62 16.16
CA TYR A 21 -12.66 -27.64 14.88
C TYR A 21 -12.22 -26.27 14.41
N TRP A 22 -13.02 -25.23 14.64
CA TRP A 22 -12.63 -23.85 14.35
C TRP A 22 -11.36 -23.46 15.13
N ARG A 23 -11.33 -23.77 16.43
CA ARG A 23 -10.17 -23.45 17.30
C ARG A 23 -8.94 -24.30 17.01
N ASN A 24 -9.15 -25.51 16.51
CA ASN A 24 -8.12 -26.50 16.22
C ASN A 24 -8.18 -26.93 14.75
N PRO A 25 -7.77 -26.05 13.81
CA PRO A 25 -7.72 -26.41 12.41
C PRO A 25 -6.81 -27.63 12.20
N ARG A 26 -7.29 -28.58 11.39
CA ARG A 26 -6.55 -29.81 11.08
C ARG A 26 -5.26 -29.44 10.35
N CYS A 27 -4.13 -29.96 10.81
CA CYS A 27 -2.83 -29.74 10.20
C CYS A 27 -1.99 -31.01 10.28
N ASN A 28 -1.21 -31.30 9.22
CA ASN A 28 -0.20 -32.34 9.24
C ASN A 28 1.09 -31.76 9.81
N GLY A 29 1.12 -31.56 11.14
CA GLY A 29 2.28 -31.00 11.84
C GLY A 29 1.91 -30.25 13.11
N LYS A 30 2.89 -29.54 13.67
CA LYS A 30 2.66 -28.63 14.82
C LYS A 30 2.44 -27.22 14.29
N VAL A 31 1.26 -26.65 14.56
CA VAL A 31 0.99 -25.23 14.30
C VAL A 31 1.57 -24.36 15.41
N PRO A 32 1.94 -23.10 15.12
CA PRO A 32 2.34 -22.14 16.15
C PRO A 32 1.25 -21.96 17.23
N PRO A 33 1.63 -21.56 18.46
CA PRO A 33 0.67 -21.17 19.48
C PRO A 33 -0.16 -19.97 19.00
N GLY A 34 -1.35 -19.78 19.57
CA GLY A 34 -2.20 -18.63 19.22
C GLY A 34 -3.69 -18.88 19.38
N SER A 35 -4.50 -17.88 19.05
CA SER A 35 -5.95 -17.85 19.27
C SER A 35 -6.70 -17.70 17.94
N MET A 36 -7.60 -18.64 17.64
CA MET A 36 -8.52 -18.53 16.49
C MET A 36 -9.72 -17.60 16.75
N GLY A 37 -9.78 -16.96 17.92
CA GLY A 37 -10.85 -16.04 18.29
C GLY A 37 -12.25 -16.66 18.30
N PHE A 38 -13.25 -15.82 18.02
CA PHE A 38 -14.64 -16.27 17.89
C PHE A 38 -14.85 -17.02 16.56
N PRO A 39 -15.74 -18.03 16.49
CA PRO A 39 -16.10 -18.65 15.23
C PRO A 39 -16.54 -17.61 14.19
N LEU A 40 -16.07 -17.77 12.95
CA LEU A 40 -16.28 -16.87 11.79
C LEU A 40 -15.62 -15.49 11.91
N LEU A 41 -15.73 -14.81 13.05
CA LEU A 41 -15.18 -13.46 13.23
C LEU A 41 -13.68 -13.47 13.53
N GLY A 42 -13.17 -14.56 14.10
CA GLY A 42 -11.79 -14.64 14.55
C GLY A 42 -11.45 -13.57 15.59
N GLU A 43 -10.31 -12.91 15.38
CA GLU A 43 -9.86 -11.74 16.15
C GLU A 43 -9.92 -10.45 15.31
N THR A 44 -10.69 -10.46 14.22
CA THR A 44 -10.73 -9.41 13.19
C THR A 44 -11.07 -8.03 13.74
N LEU A 45 -12.04 -7.94 14.65
CA LEU A 45 -12.44 -6.63 15.23
C LEU A 45 -11.30 -5.99 16.02
N GLN A 46 -10.56 -6.79 16.80
CA GLN A 46 -9.41 -6.30 17.55
C GLN A 46 -8.27 -5.91 16.62
N PHE A 47 -8.09 -6.64 15.51
CA PHE A 47 -7.09 -6.31 14.49
C PHE A 47 -7.38 -4.97 13.80
N PHE A 48 -8.63 -4.71 13.43
CA PHE A 48 -9.06 -3.47 12.79
C PHE A 48 -9.36 -2.32 13.78
N THR A 49 -9.11 -2.52 15.07
CA THR A 49 -9.35 -1.46 16.06
C THR A 49 -8.39 -0.29 15.80
N PRO A 50 -8.92 0.93 15.54
CA PRO A 50 -8.08 2.10 15.32
C PRO A 50 -7.15 2.34 16.50
N ASN A 51 -5.90 2.70 16.21
CA ASN A 51 -4.91 3.03 17.21
C ASN A 51 -4.03 4.17 16.68
N THR A 52 -3.48 4.95 17.60
CA THR A 52 -2.66 6.13 17.29
C THR A 52 -1.16 5.86 17.39
N THR A 53 -0.75 4.59 17.49
CA THR A 53 0.67 4.25 17.65
C THR A 53 1.41 4.34 16.32
N SER A 54 2.64 4.85 16.37
CA SER A 54 3.61 4.76 15.26
C SER A 54 4.56 3.56 15.42
N ASP A 55 4.40 2.78 16.48
CA ASP A 55 5.08 1.50 16.77
C ASP A 55 4.23 0.32 16.27
N ILE A 56 4.69 -0.91 16.51
CA ILE A 56 3.94 -2.16 16.28
C ILE A 56 2.52 -2.05 16.85
N PRO A 57 1.47 -2.36 16.07
CA PRO A 57 0.09 -2.28 16.52
C PRO A 57 -0.16 -3.08 17.82
N PRO A 58 -1.00 -2.58 18.75
CA PRO A 58 -1.24 -3.25 20.03
C PRO A 58 -1.67 -4.71 19.88
N PHE A 59 -2.51 -4.99 18.88
CA PHE A 59 -2.93 -6.34 18.51
C PHE A 59 -1.74 -7.30 18.37
N VAL A 60 -0.74 -6.91 17.57
CA VAL A 60 0.44 -7.73 17.27
C VAL A 60 1.34 -7.81 18.51
N LYS A 61 1.57 -6.67 19.18
CA LYS A 61 2.45 -6.58 20.36
C LYS A 61 1.99 -7.47 21.52
N GLU A 62 0.69 -7.48 21.81
CA GLU A 62 0.10 -8.33 22.86
C GLU A 62 0.22 -9.82 22.54
N ARG A 63 0.05 -10.20 21.27
CA ARG A 63 0.14 -11.59 20.82
C ARG A 63 1.57 -12.09 20.76
N MET A 64 2.50 -11.24 20.33
CA MET A 64 3.94 -11.52 20.46
C MET A 64 4.33 -11.77 21.91
N LYS A 65 3.85 -10.95 22.85
CA LYS A 65 4.12 -11.14 24.29
C LYS A 65 3.54 -12.44 24.83
N ARG A 66 2.37 -12.87 24.35
CA ARG A 66 1.65 -14.06 24.86
C ARG A 66 2.08 -15.37 24.21
N TYR A 67 2.33 -15.35 22.90
CA TYR A 67 2.51 -16.55 22.08
C TYR A 67 3.91 -16.66 21.47
N GLY A 68 4.72 -15.60 21.55
CA GLY A 68 6.03 -15.53 20.90
C GLY A 68 5.97 -14.89 19.51
N PRO A 69 7.11 -14.78 18.81
CA PRO A 69 7.24 -14.04 17.55
C PRO A 69 6.49 -14.67 16.38
N ILE A 70 6.07 -15.93 16.48
CA ILE A 70 5.29 -16.64 15.47
C ILE A 70 4.03 -17.15 16.15
N PHE A 71 2.86 -16.73 15.66
CA PHE A 71 1.59 -17.13 16.26
C PHE A 71 0.49 -17.33 15.20
N LYS A 72 -0.46 -18.21 15.51
CA LYS A 72 -1.68 -18.39 14.71
C LYS A 72 -2.79 -17.44 15.17
N THR A 73 -3.59 -16.95 14.24
CA THR A 73 -4.84 -16.25 14.53
C THR A 73 -5.87 -16.47 13.42
N SER A 74 -7.05 -15.89 13.56
CA SER A 74 -8.03 -15.82 12.48
C SER A 74 -8.40 -14.37 12.19
N LEU A 75 -8.23 -13.94 10.94
CA LEU A 75 -8.56 -12.61 10.46
C LEU A 75 -9.46 -12.73 9.23
N VAL A 76 -10.55 -11.96 9.20
CA VAL A 76 -11.56 -11.96 8.13
C VAL A 76 -12.04 -13.38 7.80
N ALA A 77 -12.39 -14.14 8.84
CA ALA A 77 -12.80 -15.55 8.77
C ALA A 77 -11.75 -16.55 8.24
N LEU A 78 -10.49 -16.14 8.07
CA LEU A 78 -9.44 -16.98 7.52
C LEU A 78 -8.38 -17.32 8.58
N PRO A 79 -7.89 -18.56 8.62
CA PRO A 79 -6.75 -18.93 9.46
C PRO A 79 -5.46 -18.32 8.90
N VAL A 80 -4.71 -17.61 9.74
CA VAL A 80 -3.46 -16.97 9.36
C VAL A 80 -2.35 -17.23 10.38
N ILE A 81 -1.11 -17.29 9.92
CA ILE A 81 0.09 -17.30 10.76
C ILE A 81 0.74 -15.92 10.61
N VAL A 82 0.98 -15.26 11.74
CA VAL A 82 1.69 -13.98 11.81
C VAL A 82 3.11 -14.26 12.28
N SER A 83 4.09 -13.69 11.58
CA SER A 83 5.51 -13.83 11.89
C SER A 83 6.17 -12.47 12.06
N ALA A 84 6.69 -12.24 13.26
CA ALA A 84 7.69 -11.23 13.59
C ALA A 84 9.10 -11.84 13.74
N ASP A 85 9.25 -13.13 13.42
CA ASP A 85 10.55 -13.83 13.49
C ASP A 85 11.39 -13.53 12.24
N PRO A 86 12.62 -13.01 12.39
CA PRO A 86 13.44 -12.61 11.25
C PRO A 86 13.88 -13.79 10.37
N ASN A 87 14.09 -14.97 10.96
CA ASN A 87 14.55 -16.14 10.21
C ASN A 87 13.42 -16.71 9.34
N LEU A 88 12.21 -16.83 9.89
CA LEU A 88 11.04 -17.24 9.14
C LEU A 88 10.70 -16.21 8.06
N ASN A 89 10.76 -14.92 8.37
CA ASN A 89 10.50 -13.87 7.37
C ASN A 89 11.51 -13.96 6.22
N HIS A 90 12.80 -14.12 6.52
CA HIS A 90 13.83 -14.32 5.51
C HIS A 90 13.59 -15.58 4.66
N PHE A 91 13.21 -16.70 5.29
CA PHE A 91 12.86 -17.93 4.58
C PHE A 91 11.66 -17.76 3.64
N VAL A 92 10.60 -17.07 4.10
CA VAL A 92 9.41 -16.77 3.28
C VAL A 92 9.82 -15.98 2.03
N PHE A 93 10.64 -14.94 2.18
CA PHE A 93 11.10 -14.14 1.03
C PHE A 93 12.03 -14.93 0.09
N LEU A 94 12.89 -15.82 0.61
CA LEU A 94 13.75 -16.66 -0.23
C LEU A 94 12.97 -17.70 -1.04
N GLN A 95 11.81 -18.13 -0.54
CA GLN A 95 10.99 -19.19 -1.12
C GLN A 95 9.75 -18.65 -1.85
N GLU A 96 9.72 -17.35 -2.14
CA GLU A 96 8.65 -16.73 -2.93
C GLU A 96 8.62 -17.30 -4.37
N GLY A 97 7.43 -17.69 -4.82
CA GLY A 97 7.20 -18.36 -6.10
C GLY A 97 7.47 -19.88 -6.09
N LEU A 98 7.94 -20.44 -4.97
CA LEU A 98 8.17 -21.89 -4.80
C LEU A 98 7.27 -22.47 -3.72
N LEU A 99 7.44 -22.02 -2.47
CA LEU A 99 6.64 -22.46 -1.32
C LEU A 99 5.63 -21.41 -0.87
N PHE A 100 5.92 -20.14 -1.13
CA PHE A 100 5.05 -19.02 -0.78
C PHE A 100 4.66 -18.24 -2.02
N GLN A 101 3.45 -17.68 -1.98
CA GLN A 101 2.95 -16.76 -3.00
C GLN A 101 2.36 -15.54 -2.31
N SER A 102 2.53 -14.38 -2.93
CA SER A 102 1.85 -13.16 -2.49
C SER A 102 0.34 -13.36 -2.66
N TRP A 103 -0.42 -13.13 -1.60
CA TRP A 103 -1.86 -13.38 -1.58
C TRP A 103 -2.58 -12.31 -0.75
N TYR A 104 -3.76 -11.92 -1.23
CA TYR A 104 -4.65 -10.99 -0.55
C TYR A 104 -6.07 -11.57 -0.51
N PRO A 105 -6.83 -11.38 0.57
CA PRO A 105 -8.24 -11.78 0.62
C PRO A 105 -9.04 -11.16 -0.52
N ASP A 106 -10.02 -11.88 -1.07
CA ASP A 106 -10.84 -11.46 -2.22
C ASP A 106 -11.39 -10.05 -2.07
N MET A 107 -11.76 -9.66 -0.85
CA MET A 107 -12.24 -8.31 -0.53
C MET A 107 -11.24 -7.19 -0.90
N PHE A 108 -9.94 -7.45 -0.77
CA PHE A 108 -8.88 -6.54 -1.20
C PHE A 108 -8.61 -6.62 -2.71
N THR A 109 -8.89 -7.77 -3.34
CA THR A 109 -8.67 -7.97 -4.78
C THR A 109 -9.68 -7.19 -5.61
N GLU A 110 -10.90 -7.02 -5.11
CA GLU A 110 -11.91 -6.16 -5.75
C GLU A 110 -11.51 -4.68 -5.72
N ILE A 111 -10.86 -4.27 -4.62
CA ILE A 111 -10.34 -2.92 -4.41
C ILE A 111 -9.16 -2.64 -5.36
N PHE A 112 -8.18 -3.53 -5.45
CA PHE A 112 -7.03 -3.30 -6.34
C PHE A 112 -7.34 -3.62 -7.82
N GLY A 113 -8.36 -4.42 -8.09
CA GLY A 113 -8.73 -4.94 -9.40
C GLY A 113 -8.26 -6.37 -9.59
N ARG A 114 -9.12 -7.25 -10.12
CA ARG A 114 -8.79 -8.69 -10.28
C ARG A 114 -7.64 -8.96 -11.25
N GLN A 115 -7.15 -7.94 -11.95
CA GLN A 115 -6.08 -8.01 -12.95
C GLN A 115 -4.87 -7.13 -12.57
N ASN A 116 -4.75 -6.74 -11.29
CA ASN A 116 -3.67 -5.88 -10.83
C ASN A 116 -2.32 -6.62 -10.68
N VAL A 117 -1.22 -5.86 -10.66
CA VAL A 117 0.17 -6.35 -10.58
C VAL A 117 0.42 -7.29 -9.39
N GLY A 118 -0.24 -7.05 -8.25
CA GLY A 118 -0.09 -7.83 -7.01
C GLY A 118 -0.77 -9.20 -7.03
N TRP A 119 -1.63 -9.46 -8.03
CA TRP A 119 -2.25 -10.76 -8.28
C TRP A 119 -1.59 -11.53 -9.42
N LEU A 120 -0.89 -10.81 -10.29
CA LEU A 120 -0.23 -11.39 -11.44
C LEU A 120 1.08 -12.02 -10.96
N HIS A 121 1.27 -13.30 -11.30
CA HIS A 121 2.46 -14.06 -10.94
C HIS A 121 3.28 -14.37 -12.21
N GLY A 122 4.56 -14.68 -12.01
CA GLY A 122 5.43 -15.14 -13.11
C GLY A 122 5.70 -14.08 -14.17
N PHE A 123 5.45 -14.41 -15.45
CA PHE A 123 5.83 -13.57 -16.59
C PHE A 123 5.12 -12.22 -16.60
N MET A 124 3.83 -12.21 -16.27
CA MET A 124 3.00 -11.00 -16.28
C MET A 124 3.43 -10.00 -15.19
N TYR A 125 3.81 -10.48 -14.00
CA TYR A 125 4.44 -9.63 -12.98
C TYR A 125 5.72 -8.96 -13.48
N LYS A 126 6.62 -9.75 -14.09
CA LYS A 126 7.90 -9.23 -14.62
C LYS A 126 7.66 -8.17 -15.69
N TYR A 127 6.68 -8.37 -16.57
CA TYR A 127 6.33 -7.41 -17.61
C TYR A 127 5.83 -6.08 -17.01
N LEU A 128 4.87 -6.09 -16.07
CA LEU A 128 4.42 -4.84 -15.43
C LEU A 128 5.51 -4.19 -14.59
N LYS A 129 6.31 -4.98 -13.88
CA LYS A 129 7.46 -4.45 -13.12
C LYS A 129 8.41 -3.70 -14.05
N ASN A 130 8.71 -4.24 -15.23
CA ASN A 130 9.56 -3.57 -16.21
C ASN A 130 8.93 -2.27 -16.71
N MET A 131 7.61 -2.23 -16.95
CA MET A 131 6.90 -0.99 -17.28
C MET A 131 7.01 0.04 -16.15
N VAL A 132 6.80 -0.36 -14.88
CA VAL A 132 6.94 0.54 -13.73
C VAL A 132 8.38 1.05 -13.58
N LEU A 133 9.38 0.19 -13.83
CA LEU A 133 10.79 0.59 -13.87
C LEU A 133 11.13 1.49 -15.06
N HIS A 134 10.33 1.51 -16.13
CA HIS A 134 10.45 2.54 -17.14
C HIS A 134 10.12 3.91 -16.55
N LEU A 135 9.13 4.03 -15.67
CA LEU A 135 8.80 5.30 -15.02
C LEU A 135 9.73 5.66 -13.86
N PHE A 136 9.97 4.70 -12.96
CA PHE A 136 10.69 4.90 -11.71
C PHE A 136 12.09 4.25 -11.70
N GLY A 137 12.64 3.98 -12.88
CA GLY A 137 14.01 3.50 -13.02
C GLY A 137 15.02 4.61 -12.74
N PRO A 138 16.29 4.27 -12.44
CA PRO A 138 17.32 5.24 -12.04
C PRO A 138 17.45 6.43 -12.99
N GLU A 139 17.42 6.20 -14.31
CA GLU A 139 17.58 7.26 -15.30
C GLU A 139 16.37 8.20 -15.37
N ASN A 140 15.15 7.67 -15.26
CA ASN A 140 13.95 8.51 -15.29
C ASN A 140 13.69 9.21 -13.95
N LEU A 141 14.13 8.62 -12.83
CA LEU A 141 14.18 9.30 -11.53
C LEU A 141 15.13 10.50 -11.56
N LYS A 142 16.34 10.38 -12.12
CA LYS A 142 17.27 11.52 -12.28
C LYS A 142 16.62 12.65 -13.07
N LYS A 143 15.93 12.34 -14.17
CA LYS A 143 15.20 13.34 -14.98
C LYS A 143 14.01 13.95 -14.25
N MET A 144 13.41 13.22 -13.31
CA MET A 144 12.27 13.68 -12.52
C MET A 144 12.67 14.58 -11.36
N LEU A 145 13.91 14.44 -10.85
CA LEU A 145 14.38 15.09 -9.64
C LEU A 145 14.24 16.63 -9.66
N PRO A 146 14.61 17.36 -10.73
CA PRO A 146 14.43 18.82 -10.75
C PRO A 146 12.97 19.25 -10.60
N ALA A 147 12.03 18.51 -11.20
CA ALA A 147 10.60 18.83 -11.10
C ALA A 147 10.04 18.54 -9.70
N VAL A 148 10.56 17.49 -9.03
CA VAL A 148 10.20 17.17 -7.64
C VAL A 148 10.72 18.26 -6.70
N GLU A 149 11.99 18.67 -6.86
CA GLU A 149 12.62 19.73 -6.09
C GLU A 149 11.87 21.06 -6.26
N GLU A 150 11.62 21.48 -7.50
CA GLU A 150 10.88 22.72 -7.79
C GLU A 150 9.50 22.72 -7.12
N THR A 151 8.77 21.60 -7.23
CA THR A 151 7.44 21.48 -6.63
C THR A 151 7.51 21.48 -5.10
N ALA A 152 8.48 20.77 -4.51
CA ALA A 152 8.69 20.76 -3.07
C ALA A 152 9.02 22.15 -2.54
N CYS A 153 9.97 22.86 -3.16
CA CYS A 153 10.36 24.22 -2.80
C CYS A 153 9.18 25.19 -2.89
N ARG A 154 8.41 25.14 -3.98
CA ARG A 154 7.23 25.98 -4.19
C ARG A 154 6.16 25.72 -3.12
N ARG A 155 5.89 24.45 -2.80
CA ARG A 155 4.91 24.08 -1.77
C ARG A 155 5.38 24.49 -0.38
N LEU A 156 6.66 24.28 -0.04
CA LEU A 156 7.25 24.73 1.22
C LEU A 156 7.16 26.25 1.40
N GLN A 157 7.46 27.04 0.36
CA GLN A 157 7.30 28.50 0.40
C GLN A 157 5.84 28.93 0.63
N ARG A 158 4.88 28.20 0.05
CA ARG A 158 3.45 28.46 0.30
C ARG A 158 3.07 28.10 1.73
N TRP A 159 3.54 26.97 2.24
CA TRP A 159 3.28 26.50 3.60
C TRP A 159 3.91 27.41 4.66
N SER A 160 5.07 28.00 4.40
CA SER A 160 5.71 28.93 5.34
C SER A 160 4.96 30.24 5.54
N ASN A 161 4.05 30.59 4.61
CA ASN A 161 3.18 31.76 4.73
C ASN A 161 1.87 31.44 5.47
N GLN A 162 1.69 30.21 5.96
CA GLN A 162 0.53 29.78 6.73
C GLN A 162 0.90 29.64 8.20
N GLU A 163 -0.02 29.98 9.09
CA GLU A 163 0.19 29.85 10.54
C GLU A 163 0.33 28.37 10.96
N THR A 164 -0.51 27.51 10.38
CA THR A 164 -0.52 26.07 10.65
C THR A 164 -0.75 25.29 9.36
N VAL A 165 -0.10 24.14 9.23
CA VAL A 165 -0.26 23.23 8.09
C VAL A 165 -0.48 21.81 8.58
N GLU A 166 -1.55 21.17 8.12
CA GLU A 166 -1.72 19.72 8.30
C GLU A 166 -0.79 19.02 7.30
N LEU A 167 0.31 18.48 7.81
CA LEU A 167 1.44 18.05 6.98
C LEU A 167 1.11 16.81 6.16
N LYS A 168 0.29 15.88 6.67
CA LYS A 168 -0.03 14.63 5.98
C LYS A 168 -0.85 14.90 4.73
N GLU A 169 -1.88 15.71 4.83
CA GLU A 169 -2.75 16.11 3.72
C GLU A 169 -2.01 17.04 2.75
N ALA A 170 -1.18 17.96 3.26
CA ALA A 170 -0.39 18.85 2.42
C ALA A 170 0.64 18.08 1.56
N THR A 171 1.38 17.15 2.17
CA THR A 171 2.35 16.30 1.44
C THR A 171 1.66 15.30 0.54
N ALA A 172 0.54 14.69 0.96
CA ALA A 172 -0.26 13.80 0.12
C ALA A 172 -0.76 14.52 -1.14
N GLY A 173 -1.29 15.74 -1.01
CA GLY A 173 -1.71 16.55 -2.15
C GLY A 173 -0.54 16.86 -3.09
N MET A 174 0.60 17.29 -2.56
CA MET A 174 1.79 17.56 -3.37
C MET A 174 2.27 16.35 -4.17
N ILE A 175 2.35 15.18 -3.53
CA ILE A 175 2.82 13.94 -4.18
C ILE A 175 1.79 13.47 -5.20
N PHE A 176 0.50 13.52 -4.86
CA PHE A 176 -0.57 13.18 -5.78
C PHE A 176 -0.50 14.03 -7.05
N ASP A 177 -0.34 15.35 -6.94
CA ASP A 177 -0.25 16.24 -8.10
C ASP A 177 0.95 15.90 -8.99
N LEU A 178 2.12 15.68 -8.37
CA LEU A 178 3.34 15.27 -9.07
C LEU A 178 3.14 13.97 -9.84
N THR A 179 2.58 12.96 -9.16
CA THR A 179 2.38 11.64 -9.75
C THR A 179 1.28 11.66 -10.80
N ALA A 180 0.16 12.34 -10.56
CA ALA A 180 -0.92 12.48 -11.54
C ALA A 180 -0.45 13.22 -12.80
N LYS A 181 0.35 14.28 -12.65
CA LYS A 181 0.98 14.96 -13.79
C LYS A 181 1.92 14.04 -14.58
N LYS A 182 2.75 13.24 -13.91
CA LYS A 182 3.69 12.32 -14.57
C LYS A 182 3.04 11.08 -15.18
N LEU A 183 1.97 10.59 -14.57
CA LEU A 183 1.28 9.41 -15.04
C LEU A 183 0.33 9.73 -16.19
N ILE A 184 -0.48 10.78 -16.07
CA ILE A 184 -1.63 11.01 -16.95
C ILE A 184 -1.71 12.44 -17.48
N SER A 185 -0.67 13.27 -17.28
CA SER A 185 -0.69 14.72 -17.56
C SER A 185 -1.93 15.40 -16.99
N TYR A 186 -2.35 14.94 -15.81
CA TYR A 186 -3.44 15.57 -15.07
C TYR A 186 -2.94 16.84 -14.44
N ASP A 187 -3.75 17.88 -14.57
CA ASP A 187 -3.53 19.18 -13.98
C ASP A 187 -4.79 19.55 -13.20
N GLN A 188 -4.66 19.61 -11.87
CA GLN A 188 -5.78 19.85 -10.97
C GLN A 188 -6.46 21.19 -11.25
N ASP A 189 -5.69 22.22 -11.62
CA ASP A 189 -6.20 23.57 -11.85
C ASP A 189 -7.08 23.65 -13.11
N ASN A 190 -6.94 22.67 -14.02
CA ASN A 190 -7.64 22.61 -15.31
C ASN A 190 -8.63 21.44 -15.41
N ALA A 191 -8.79 20.64 -14.36
CA ALA A 191 -9.62 19.44 -14.36
C ALA A 191 -11.05 19.73 -13.89
N SER A 192 -12.05 19.15 -14.58
CA SER A 192 -13.46 19.26 -14.20
C SER A 192 -13.88 18.35 -13.04
N GLN A 193 -13.01 17.43 -12.62
CA GLN A 193 -13.27 16.47 -11.53
C GLN A 193 -12.06 16.38 -10.60
N ASN A 194 -12.31 16.35 -9.29
CA ASN A 194 -11.28 16.14 -8.28
C ASN A 194 -10.90 14.66 -8.22
N LEU A 195 -9.80 14.29 -8.88
CA LEU A 195 -9.34 12.92 -8.89
C LEU A 195 -8.88 12.45 -7.50
N ARG A 196 -8.33 13.36 -6.68
CA ARG A 196 -7.80 13.04 -5.35
C ARG A 196 -8.87 12.52 -4.41
N GLU A 197 -10.06 13.12 -4.43
CA GLU A 197 -11.19 12.70 -3.57
C GLU A 197 -11.59 11.24 -3.79
N ASN A 198 -11.61 10.79 -5.04
CA ASN A 198 -11.89 9.38 -5.36
C ASN A 198 -10.87 8.43 -4.75
N PHE A 199 -9.60 8.84 -4.64
CA PHE A 199 -8.53 8.05 -4.01
C PHE A 199 -8.52 8.15 -2.48
N VAL A 200 -8.96 9.26 -1.90
CA VAL A 200 -9.10 9.38 -0.42
C VAL A 200 -10.16 8.41 0.09
N ALA A 201 -11.34 8.36 -0.55
CA ALA A 201 -12.40 7.40 -0.21
C ALA A 201 -11.92 5.95 -0.35
N PHE A 202 -11.10 5.69 -1.37
CA PHE A 202 -10.46 4.40 -1.59
C PHE A 202 -9.53 3.98 -0.45
N ILE A 203 -8.62 4.86 -0.01
CA ILE A 203 -7.69 4.59 1.11
C ILE A 203 -8.46 4.20 2.37
N GLN A 204 -9.50 4.96 2.71
CA GLN A 204 -10.28 4.73 3.92
C GLN A 204 -10.96 3.37 3.91
N GLY A 205 -11.48 2.92 2.76
CA GLY A 205 -12.10 1.60 2.67
C GLY A 205 -11.10 0.45 2.59
N LEU A 206 -9.90 0.66 2.04
CA LEU A 206 -8.85 -0.36 1.97
C LEU A 206 -8.49 -0.92 3.36
N ILE A 207 -8.36 -0.05 4.36
CA ILE A 207 -8.00 -0.46 5.73
C ILE A 207 -9.20 -0.71 6.64
N SER A 208 -10.42 -0.74 6.08
CA SER A 208 -11.66 -0.91 6.83
C SER A 208 -12.14 -2.35 6.88
N PHE A 209 -13.09 -2.62 7.78
CA PHE A 209 -13.77 -3.91 7.79
C PHE A 209 -14.54 -4.10 6.45
N PRO A 210 -14.34 -5.22 5.74
CA PRO A 210 -14.78 -5.38 4.35
C PRO A 210 -16.27 -5.72 4.28
N LEU A 211 -17.13 -4.70 4.44
CA LEU A 211 -18.58 -4.86 4.43
C LEU A 211 -19.19 -3.95 3.37
N ASP A 212 -19.68 -4.52 2.27
CA ASP A 212 -20.31 -3.79 1.17
C ASP A 212 -21.77 -3.45 1.48
N ILE A 213 -21.96 -2.45 2.32
CA ILE A 213 -23.28 -1.92 2.68
C ILE A 213 -23.24 -0.39 2.52
N PRO A 214 -24.25 0.23 1.89
CA PRO A 214 -24.32 1.68 1.78
C PRO A 214 -24.07 2.39 3.12
N GLY A 215 -23.11 3.32 3.14
CA GLY A 215 -22.69 4.05 4.34
C GLY A 215 -21.39 3.54 4.98
N THR A 216 -20.91 2.34 4.66
CA THR A 216 -19.61 1.85 5.15
C THR A 216 -18.44 2.47 4.37
N ALA A 217 -17.25 2.46 4.98
CA ALA A 217 -16.02 2.90 4.32
C ALA A 217 -15.66 2.00 3.12
N TYR A 218 -15.89 0.68 3.24
CA TYR A 218 -15.66 -0.28 2.16
C TYR A 218 -16.53 0.01 0.92
N HIS A 219 -17.82 0.29 1.11
CA HIS A 219 -18.73 0.64 0.01
C HIS A 219 -18.26 1.91 -0.72
N LYS A 220 -17.93 2.97 0.04
CA LYS A 220 -17.38 4.22 -0.52
C LYS A 220 -16.08 4.00 -1.30
N CYS A 221 -15.24 3.07 -0.87
CA CYS A 221 -14.03 2.69 -1.58
C CYS A 221 -14.32 2.03 -2.94
N LEU A 222 -15.31 1.14 -3.01
CA LEU A 222 -15.74 0.55 -4.28
C LEU A 222 -16.31 1.61 -5.24
N GLU A 223 -17.07 2.58 -4.73
CA GLU A 223 -17.55 3.72 -5.52
C GLU A 223 -16.40 4.60 -6.02
N GLY A 224 -15.46 4.97 -5.15
CA GLY A 224 -14.28 5.75 -5.50
C GLY A 224 -13.44 5.07 -6.59
N ARG A 225 -13.24 3.75 -6.48
CA ARG A 225 -12.59 2.94 -7.52
C ARG A 225 -13.35 3.01 -8.84
N LYS A 226 -14.67 2.78 -8.83
CA LYS A 226 -15.50 2.81 -10.04
C LYS A 226 -15.40 4.15 -10.76
N ASN A 227 -15.42 5.26 -10.02
CA ASN A 227 -15.28 6.61 -10.56
C ASN A 227 -13.90 6.85 -11.16
N ALA A 228 -12.83 6.48 -10.45
CA ALA A 228 -11.45 6.61 -10.94
C ALA A 228 -11.22 5.78 -12.21
N MET A 229 -11.71 4.53 -12.25
CA MET A 229 -11.61 3.65 -13.42
C MET A 229 -12.38 4.21 -14.62
N LYS A 230 -13.58 4.78 -14.41
CA LYS A 230 -14.35 5.45 -15.46
C LYS A 230 -13.57 6.64 -16.04
N MET A 231 -12.94 7.45 -15.18
CA MET A 231 -12.13 8.58 -15.62
C MET A 231 -10.91 8.12 -16.43
N LEU A 232 -10.16 7.13 -15.94
CA LEU A 232 -9.00 6.56 -16.65
C LEU A 232 -9.41 5.98 -18.02
N LYS A 233 -10.54 5.29 -18.09
CA LYS A 233 -11.08 4.76 -19.36
C LYS A 233 -11.48 5.86 -20.33
N ASN A 234 -12.10 6.93 -19.85
CA ASN A 234 -12.42 8.08 -20.70
C ASN A 234 -11.15 8.74 -21.25
N LEU A 235 -10.12 8.90 -20.41
CA LEU A 235 -8.84 9.45 -20.83
C LEU A 235 -8.15 8.56 -21.87
N LEU A 236 -8.18 7.24 -21.68
CA LEU A 236 -7.68 6.27 -22.67
C LEU A 236 -8.36 6.45 -24.04
N ASN A 237 -9.70 6.54 -24.04
CA ASN A 237 -10.47 6.69 -25.27
C ASN A 237 -10.20 8.03 -25.97
N GLN A 238 -10.08 9.12 -25.22
CA GLN A 238 -9.72 10.43 -25.76
C GLN A 238 -8.37 10.41 -26.46
N ARG A 239 -7.37 9.75 -25.86
CA ARG A 239 -6.03 9.63 -26.44
C ARG A 239 -6.02 8.78 -27.71
N ARG A 240 -6.76 7.66 -27.73
CA ARG A 240 -6.93 6.83 -28.93
C ARG A 240 -7.59 7.59 -30.09
N ALA A 241 -8.54 8.48 -29.79
CA ALA A 241 -9.25 9.27 -30.80
C ALA A 241 -8.41 10.45 -31.37
N MET A 242 -7.30 10.82 -30.73
CA MET A 242 -6.45 11.93 -31.15
C MET A 242 -4.96 11.50 -31.28
N PRO A 243 -4.65 10.56 -32.19
CA PRO A 243 -3.28 10.12 -32.41
C PRO A 243 -2.41 11.32 -32.86
N GLY A 244 -1.23 11.49 -32.25
CA GLY A 244 -0.25 12.52 -32.62
C GLY A 244 -0.26 13.80 -31.78
N LYS A 245 -1.19 13.99 -30.83
CA LYS A 245 -1.16 15.09 -29.84
C LYS A 245 -0.29 14.79 -28.60
N SER A 246 0.69 13.88 -28.76
CA SER A 246 1.32 13.13 -27.66
C SER A 246 1.75 14.02 -26.49
N ARG A 247 1.32 13.62 -25.30
CA ARG A 247 1.80 14.14 -24.03
C ARG A 247 2.83 13.13 -23.55
N SER A 248 4.11 13.51 -23.49
CA SER A 248 5.19 12.62 -23.04
C SER A 248 5.07 12.25 -21.55
N ASP A 249 4.07 11.42 -21.24
CA ASP A 249 3.76 10.90 -19.92
C ASP A 249 3.65 9.37 -19.96
N PHE A 250 3.52 8.77 -18.78
CA PHE A 250 3.51 7.31 -18.68
C PHE A 250 2.31 6.64 -19.37
N PHE A 251 1.17 7.32 -19.48
CA PHE A 251 -0.02 6.74 -20.08
C PHE A 251 0.13 6.61 -21.60
N ASP A 252 0.90 7.51 -22.25
CA ASP A 252 1.29 7.34 -23.65
C ASP A 252 2.20 6.11 -23.83
N TYR A 253 3.17 5.89 -22.93
CA TYR A 253 3.97 4.66 -22.92
C TYR A 253 3.11 3.38 -22.73
N VAL A 254 2.11 3.42 -21.85
CA VAL A 254 1.16 2.31 -21.67
C VAL A 254 0.34 2.06 -22.94
N LEU A 255 -0.07 3.11 -23.66
CA LEU A 255 -0.77 2.99 -24.94
C LEU A 255 0.10 2.36 -26.02
N GLU A 256 1.38 2.71 -26.07
CA GLU A 256 2.35 2.09 -26.98
C GLU A 256 2.50 0.59 -26.69
N GLU A 257 2.68 0.21 -25.43
CA GLU A 257 2.77 -1.21 -25.01
C GLU A 257 1.47 -1.98 -25.31
N LEU A 258 0.31 -1.32 -25.20
CA LEU A 258 -0.99 -1.90 -25.52
C LEU A 258 -1.20 -2.09 -27.03
N GLY A 259 -0.51 -1.31 -27.86
CA GLY A 259 -0.58 -1.37 -29.32
C GLY A 259 0.38 -2.38 -29.97
N LYS A 260 1.30 -2.99 -29.22
CA LYS A 260 2.26 -3.96 -29.76
C LYS A 260 1.58 -5.26 -30.18
N GLU A 261 1.94 -5.77 -31.35
CA GLU A 261 1.49 -7.09 -31.81
C GLU A 261 1.91 -8.18 -30.81
N GLY A 262 0.96 -9.06 -30.46
CA GLY A 262 1.20 -10.15 -29.50
C GLY A 262 1.37 -9.70 -28.05
N THR A 263 1.06 -8.45 -27.70
CA THR A 263 1.11 -7.99 -26.30
C THR A 263 0.15 -8.78 -25.42
N ILE A 264 0.62 -9.09 -24.21
CA ILE A 264 -0.20 -9.69 -23.15
C ILE A 264 -0.95 -8.64 -22.33
N LEU A 265 -0.61 -7.36 -22.52
CA LEU A 265 -1.24 -6.26 -21.83
C LEU A 265 -2.67 -6.09 -22.37
N THR A 266 -3.66 -6.24 -21.51
CA THR A 266 -5.06 -5.93 -21.85
C THR A 266 -5.41 -4.52 -21.40
N GLU A 267 -6.48 -3.94 -21.96
CA GLU A 267 -6.99 -2.65 -21.51
C GLU A 267 -7.32 -2.67 -19.99
N ALA A 268 -7.86 -3.78 -19.49
CA ALA A 268 -8.16 -3.93 -18.07
C ALA A 268 -6.89 -3.89 -17.21
N ILE A 269 -5.85 -4.64 -17.59
CA ILE A 269 -4.56 -4.67 -16.88
C ILE A 269 -3.90 -3.28 -16.92
N ALA A 270 -3.94 -2.60 -18.08
CA ALA A 270 -3.39 -1.27 -18.24
C ALA A 270 -4.07 -0.25 -17.32
N LEU A 271 -5.41 -0.23 -17.27
CA LEU A 271 -6.16 0.68 -16.40
C LEU A 271 -5.94 0.35 -14.91
N ASP A 272 -5.89 -0.94 -14.54
CA ASP A 272 -5.58 -1.36 -13.17
C ASP A 272 -4.16 -0.93 -12.75
N LEU A 273 -3.17 -1.05 -13.65
CA LEU A 273 -1.82 -0.56 -13.42
C LEU A 273 -1.83 0.96 -13.15
N MET A 274 -2.48 1.74 -14.00
CA MET A 274 -2.57 3.20 -13.85
C MET A 274 -3.22 3.60 -12.52
N PHE A 275 -4.31 2.91 -12.15
CA PHE A 275 -5.01 3.12 -10.89
C PHE A 275 -4.11 2.83 -9.67
N VAL A 276 -3.45 1.66 -9.66
CA VAL A 276 -2.58 1.27 -8.55
C VAL A 276 -1.38 2.20 -8.42
N LEU A 277 -0.78 2.67 -9.52
CA LEU A 277 0.35 3.60 -9.46
C LEU A 277 -0.05 4.98 -8.90
N LEU A 278 -1.21 5.50 -9.29
CA LEU A 278 -1.75 6.73 -8.72
C LEU A 278 -1.95 6.57 -7.21
N PHE A 279 -2.60 5.49 -6.78
CA PHE A 279 -2.84 5.20 -5.37
C PHE A 279 -1.56 5.01 -4.54
N ALA A 280 -0.67 4.13 -4.99
CA ALA A 280 0.49 3.69 -4.19
C ALA A 280 1.50 4.80 -3.93
N SER A 281 1.55 5.80 -4.81
CA SER A 281 2.57 6.86 -4.81
C SER A 281 2.48 7.82 -3.63
N PHE A 282 1.27 8.25 -3.26
CA PHE A 282 1.10 9.39 -2.36
C PHE A 282 0.83 8.99 -0.91
N GLU A 283 0.06 7.93 -0.64
CA GLU A 283 -0.32 7.60 0.75
C GLU A 283 0.88 7.12 1.56
N THR A 284 1.68 6.20 1.00
CA THR A 284 2.88 5.66 1.67
C THR A 284 3.96 6.73 1.87
N THR A 285 4.25 7.50 0.82
CA THR A 285 5.29 8.54 0.83
C THR A 285 4.92 9.73 1.72
N SER A 286 3.65 10.16 1.71
CA SER A 286 3.19 11.27 2.58
C SER A 286 3.28 10.90 4.06
N LEU A 287 2.90 9.67 4.43
CA LEU A 287 3.06 9.18 5.79
C LEU A 287 4.54 9.13 6.22
N ALA A 288 5.42 8.63 5.33
CA ALA A 288 6.85 8.58 5.59
C ALA A 288 7.45 9.98 5.80
N LEU A 289 7.09 10.96 4.95
CA LEU A 289 7.54 12.35 5.09
C LEU A 289 7.01 12.99 6.37
N THR A 290 5.75 12.73 6.71
CA THR A 290 5.12 13.25 7.93
C THR A 290 5.85 12.74 9.17
N LEU A 291 6.13 11.44 9.23
CA LEU A 291 6.90 10.83 10.32
C LEU A 291 8.35 11.33 10.36
N ALA A 292 8.99 11.50 9.19
CA ALA A 292 10.34 12.05 9.11
C ALA A 292 10.40 13.47 9.70
N VAL A 293 9.48 14.36 9.31
CA VAL A 293 9.43 15.73 9.87
C VAL A 293 9.12 15.69 11.35
N LYS A 294 8.19 14.83 11.79
CA LYS A 294 7.88 14.65 13.22
C LYS A 294 9.11 14.24 14.02
N PHE A 295 9.79 13.16 13.63
CA PHE A 295 10.97 12.67 14.36
C PHE A 295 12.15 13.65 14.34
N LEU A 296 12.34 14.37 13.23
CA LEU A 296 13.37 15.42 13.15
C LEU A 296 13.03 16.65 14.01
N SER A 297 11.75 16.97 14.18
CA SER A 297 11.30 18.05 15.03
C SER A 297 11.40 17.68 16.52
N ASP A 298 11.13 16.42 16.84
CA ASP A 298 11.23 15.87 18.20
C ASP A 298 12.70 15.69 18.66
N ASP A 299 13.68 15.58 17.73
CA ASP A 299 15.12 15.54 18.03
C ASP A 299 15.93 16.64 17.28
N PRO A 300 16.03 17.85 17.86
CA PRO A 300 16.78 18.96 17.27
C PRO A 300 18.28 18.68 17.08
N SER A 301 18.85 17.73 17.82
CA SER A 301 20.27 17.39 17.72
C SER A 301 20.58 16.67 16.40
N VAL A 302 19.68 15.77 15.99
CA VAL A 302 19.74 15.08 14.69
C VAL A 302 19.52 16.09 13.56
N LEU A 303 18.54 16.97 13.70
CA LEU A 303 18.30 18.02 12.70
C LEU A 303 19.52 18.93 12.50
N LYS A 304 20.19 19.34 13.59
CA LYS A 304 21.41 20.14 13.51
C LYS A 304 22.53 19.40 12.79
N LYS A 305 22.71 18.10 13.05
CA LYS A 305 23.69 17.27 12.34
C LYS A 305 23.39 17.20 10.84
N LEU A 306 22.13 16.98 10.47
CA LEU A 306 21.71 16.92 9.06
C LEU A 306 21.92 18.25 8.33
N ARG A 307 21.74 19.39 9.00
CA ARG A 307 22.01 20.72 8.43
C ARG A 307 23.50 21.01 8.24
N VAL A 308 24.36 20.53 9.15
CA VAL A 308 25.82 20.77 9.13
C VAL A 308 26.56 19.83 8.17
N CYS A 309 26.04 18.63 7.90
CA CYS A 309 26.70 17.66 7.02
C CYS A 309 26.67 17.99 5.51
N ASP A 310 26.43 19.24 5.11
CA ASP A 310 26.43 19.70 3.70
C ASP A 310 25.66 18.79 2.72
N ILE A 311 24.57 18.16 3.18
CA ILE A 311 23.66 17.43 2.28
C ILE A 311 23.01 18.43 1.29
N ILE A 312 22.89 19.71 1.67
CA ILE A 312 22.28 20.76 0.86
C ILE A 312 23.19 21.21 -0.31
N PRO A 313 24.50 21.52 -0.15
CA PRO A 313 25.41 21.73 -1.27
C PRO A 313 25.62 20.51 -2.18
N THR A 314 25.67 19.29 -1.62
CA THR A 314 25.85 18.06 -2.42
C THR A 314 24.62 17.73 -3.27
N LEU A 315 23.41 18.05 -2.76
CA LEU A 315 22.16 18.00 -3.53
C LEU A 315 21.94 19.21 -4.45
N GLN A 316 22.81 20.24 -4.45
CA GLN A 316 22.78 21.29 -5.47
C GLN A 316 23.66 20.93 -6.68
N ASN A 317 24.55 19.93 -6.56
CA ASN A 317 25.38 19.36 -7.62
C ASN A 317 24.79 18.04 -8.18
N LEU A 318 23.50 18.03 -8.55
CA LEU A 318 22.70 16.84 -8.93
C LEU A 318 23.05 16.15 -10.26
N ASN A 319 24.33 16.08 -10.63
CA ASN A 319 24.80 15.13 -11.64
C ASN A 319 25.13 13.75 -11.06
N CYS A 320 24.99 13.54 -9.74
CA CYS A 320 25.22 12.23 -9.12
C CYS A 320 24.08 11.87 -8.17
N ILE A 321 23.53 10.66 -8.35
CA ILE A 321 22.79 9.99 -7.27
C ILE A 321 23.76 9.90 -6.09
N PRO A 322 23.38 10.35 -4.87
CA PRO A 322 24.31 10.35 -3.74
C PRO A 322 24.87 8.94 -3.53
N ASN A 323 26.19 8.85 -3.43
CA ASN A 323 26.89 7.57 -3.34
C ASN A 323 26.49 6.87 -2.02
N LYS A 324 26.63 5.53 -1.93
CA LYS A 324 26.30 4.76 -0.70
C LYS A 324 26.94 5.33 0.58
N HIS A 325 28.05 6.07 0.44
CA HIS A 325 28.76 6.73 1.53
C HIS A 325 28.13 8.04 2.00
N GLU A 326 27.43 8.79 1.14
CA GLU A 326 26.80 10.08 1.47
C GLU A 326 25.44 9.90 2.16
N LEU A 327 24.76 8.79 1.87
CA LEU A 327 23.52 8.39 2.55
C LEU A 327 23.75 7.74 3.93
N LYS A 328 24.97 7.80 4.49
CA LYS A 328 25.30 7.18 5.78
C LYS A 328 24.46 7.74 6.93
N TYR A 329 24.01 9.01 6.84
CA TYR A 329 23.16 9.67 7.83
C TYR A 329 21.66 9.40 7.66
N PHE A 330 21.24 8.89 6.49
CA PHE A 330 19.85 8.46 6.23
C PHE A 330 19.63 6.95 6.42
N ARG A 331 20.70 6.17 6.60
CA ARG A 331 20.56 4.77 6.99
C ARG A 331 20.37 4.70 8.50
N PRO A 332 19.33 4.00 9.00
CA PRO A 332 19.34 3.61 10.39
C PRO A 332 20.60 2.75 10.61
N TYR A 333 21.31 3.04 11.69
CA TYR A 333 22.48 2.30 12.15
C TYR A 333 22.22 0.79 12.02
N ARG A 334 22.85 0.15 11.02
CA ARG A 334 22.69 -1.29 10.73
C ARG A 334 23.26 -2.19 11.84
N GLN A 335 23.90 -1.59 12.86
CA GLN A 335 24.61 -2.28 13.93
C GLN A 335 23.80 -2.40 15.23
N SER A 336 22.65 -1.72 15.35
CA SER A 336 21.82 -1.77 16.57
C SER A 336 20.60 -2.70 16.45
N MET A 337 20.30 -3.22 15.25
CA MET A 337 19.20 -4.17 15.00
C MET A 337 19.63 -5.65 15.04
N MET A 338 20.85 -5.97 15.49
CA MET A 338 21.30 -7.35 15.75
C MET A 338 21.26 -7.73 17.24
N GLN A 339 20.55 -6.98 18.08
CA GLN A 339 20.45 -7.29 19.52
C GLN A 339 19.03 -7.22 20.10
N PHE A 340 17.98 -7.43 19.30
CA PHE A 340 16.65 -7.75 19.83
C PHE A 340 16.02 -8.90 19.06
#